data_AF-A0A1Y2J748-F1
#
_entry.id   AF-A0A1Y2J748-F1
#
_cell.length_a   1.000
_cell.length_b   1.000
_cell.length_c   1.000
_cell.angle_alpha   90.00
_cell.angle_beta   90.00
_cell.angle_gamma   90.00
#
_symmetry.space_group_name_H-M   'P 1'
#
loop_
_entity.id
_entity.type
_entity.pdbx_description
1 polymer ?
#
loop_
_entity_poly.entity_id
_entity_poly.type
_entity_poly.pdbx_seq_one_letter_code
_entity_poly.pdbx_strand_id
1 'polypeptide(L)'
;MENQQSAATESSTDLMLIRRLLPETLPLWRQPPEGTDEAEDAIWTALYPFFVEQGYEYWKRDYRSAFISSPILRGDEVASGFAYVTQHRAVTPIQPGSLSGIFELYTMNPLCHPARTKDRRDVVIRVLAVGERGKDHVQILHTMAQGSLAFCSNNHTIPLFDTIDFADITFGVFPKVGFRVADAYGFWAQNSVGDIIDMLRQCLEALAFLEAAGVAHRDAFKDNFLIQWHPESLRAGHSPHSLPRVYLTDFEVAIKFPDEATYEECVASGIPTGGSFPDDTAGYKRPVPPEMGSGEPYNALKMDIWQLAKSFEDFKSTIPQIDELLEAMRDPKSSRRPASSLALSYLAEVLSSMPPKALFIAPVFIQTNYGVVTPPPGA
;
A
#
# COMPACT_ATOMS: atom_id res chain seq x y z
N MET A 1 -14.61 37.29 -28.59
CA MET A 1 -13.28 36.64 -28.66
C MET A 1 -12.32 37.21 -27.60
N GLU A 2 -12.35 38.52 -27.28
CA GLU A 2 -11.49 39.11 -26.23
C GLU A 2 -11.73 38.55 -24.81
N ASN A 3 -12.98 38.27 -24.39
CA ASN A 3 -13.27 37.73 -23.06
C ASN A 3 -12.77 36.29 -22.83
N GLN A 4 -12.62 35.47 -23.88
CA GLN A 4 -12.08 34.11 -23.73
C GLN A 4 -10.55 34.10 -23.66
N GLN A 5 -9.90 35.11 -24.27
CA GLN A 5 -8.45 35.22 -24.30
C GLN A 5 -7.90 35.77 -22.98
N SER A 6 -8.61 36.71 -22.34
CA SER A 6 -8.28 37.23 -21.01
C SER A 6 -8.44 36.17 -19.90
N ALA A 7 -9.53 35.40 -19.91
CA ALA A 7 -9.76 34.35 -18.92
C ALA A 7 -8.75 33.20 -19.02
N ALA A 8 -8.32 32.83 -20.23
CA ALA A 8 -7.31 31.79 -20.45
C ALA A 8 -5.90 32.24 -20.00
N THR A 9 -5.58 33.53 -20.11
CA THR A 9 -4.28 34.07 -19.67
C THR A 9 -4.20 34.28 -18.16
N GLU A 10 -5.31 34.70 -17.52
CA GLU A 10 -5.41 34.79 -16.06
C GLU A 10 -5.33 33.39 -15.41
N SER A 11 -6.10 32.43 -15.92
CA SER A 11 -6.06 31.03 -15.46
C SER A 11 -4.67 30.40 -15.60
N SER A 12 -3.96 30.66 -16.71
CA SER A 12 -2.59 30.19 -16.89
C SER A 12 -1.58 30.84 -15.92
N THR A 13 -1.83 32.08 -15.50
CA THR A 13 -0.95 32.81 -14.58
C THR A 13 -1.11 32.31 -13.15
N ASP A 14 -2.34 32.05 -12.73
CA ASP A 14 -2.64 31.50 -11.40
C ASP A 14 -2.11 30.08 -11.23
N LEU A 15 -2.22 29.23 -12.26
CA LEU A 15 -1.62 27.89 -12.26
C LEU A 15 -0.09 27.93 -12.11
N MET A 16 0.58 28.87 -12.80
CA MET A 16 2.02 29.07 -12.66
C MET A 16 2.41 29.57 -11.27
N LEU A 17 1.59 30.41 -10.64
CA LEU A 17 1.83 30.88 -9.27
C LEU A 17 1.70 29.74 -8.27
N ILE A 18 0.64 28.92 -8.36
CA ILE A 18 0.47 27.75 -7.49
C ILE A 18 1.64 26.78 -7.68
N ARG A 19 2.03 26.49 -8.93
CA ARG A 19 3.13 25.55 -9.18
C ARG A 19 4.46 25.96 -8.54
N ARG A 20 4.75 27.26 -8.45
CA ARG A 20 5.94 27.80 -7.78
C ARG A 20 5.94 27.61 -6.26
N LEU A 21 4.78 27.37 -5.65
CA LEU A 21 4.65 27.06 -4.23
C LEU A 21 4.83 25.56 -3.93
N LEU A 22 4.76 24.71 -4.97
CA LEU A 22 4.84 23.26 -4.83
C LEU A 22 6.28 22.76 -4.95
N PRO A 23 6.63 21.64 -4.28
CA PRO A 23 7.97 21.07 -4.38
C PRO A 23 8.38 20.79 -5.84
N GLU A 24 9.62 21.14 -6.18
CA GLU A 24 10.13 21.06 -7.55
C GLU A 24 10.39 19.62 -8.00
N THR A 25 10.61 18.69 -7.07
CA THR A 25 10.98 17.32 -7.37
C THR A 25 10.21 16.32 -6.50
N LEU A 26 10.02 15.11 -7.01
CA LEU A 26 9.32 14.04 -6.30
C LEU A 26 9.98 13.67 -4.94
N PRO A 27 11.32 13.68 -4.77
CA PRO A 27 11.92 13.54 -3.44
C PRO A 27 11.59 14.66 -2.46
N LEU A 28 11.49 15.92 -2.92
CA LEU A 28 11.08 17.03 -2.07
C LEU A 28 9.60 16.94 -1.67
N TRP A 29 8.76 16.28 -2.48
CA TRP A 29 7.40 15.91 -2.08
C TRP A 29 7.36 14.85 -0.99
N ARG A 30 8.36 13.96 -0.90
CA ARG A 30 8.45 12.98 0.19
C ARG A 30 8.99 13.61 1.47
N GLN A 31 9.94 14.53 1.33
CA GLN A 31 10.66 15.16 2.45
C GLN A 31 10.83 16.66 2.16
N PRO A 32 9.82 17.49 2.48
CA PRO A 32 9.91 18.93 2.29
C PRO A 32 11.05 19.54 3.13
N PRO A 33 11.73 20.61 2.65
CA PRO A 33 12.89 21.19 3.34
C PRO A 33 12.59 21.68 4.76
N GLU A 34 11.37 22.14 5.01
CA GLU A 34 10.97 22.67 6.31
C GLU A 34 10.48 21.60 7.29
N GLY A 35 10.26 20.35 6.86
CA GLY A 35 10.06 19.18 7.72
C GLY A 35 8.98 19.27 8.82
N THR A 36 8.18 20.33 8.85
CA THR A 36 7.09 20.53 9.82
C THR A 36 5.76 20.07 9.24
N ASP A 37 4.85 19.61 10.10
CA ASP A 37 3.49 19.24 9.71
C ASP A 37 2.76 20.41 9.00
N GLU A 38 3.06 21.66 9.39
CA GLU A 38 2.51 22.85 8.73
C GLU A 38 3.02 23.02 7.29
N ALA A 39 4.29 22.72 7.02
CA ALA A 39 4.84 22.80 5.68
C ALA A 39 4.26 21.70 4.77
N GLU A 40 4.04 20.50 5.31
CA GLU A 40 3.39 19.40 4.60
C GLU A 40 1.95 19.74 4.19
N ASP A 41 1.17 20.32 5.10
CA ASP A 41 -0.23 20.72 4.85
C ASP A 41 -0.32 21.94 3.94
N ALA A 42 0.64 22.86 4.01
CA ALA A 42 0.70 24.03 3.12
C ALA A 42 0.83 23.63 1.64
N ILE A 43 1.58 22.56 1.35
CA ILE A 43 1.73 22.02 -0.01
C ILE A 43 0.37 21.61 -0.58
N TRP A 44 -0.41 20.84 0.19
CA TRP A 44 -1.73 20.39 -0.25
C TRP A 44 -2.77 21.51 -0.25
N THR A 45 -2.69 22.44 0.71
CA THR A 45 -3.59 23.60 0.79
C THR A 45 -3.54 24.46 -0.47
N ALA A 46 -2.36 24.64 -1.07
CA ALA A 46 -2.21 25.36 -2.34
C ALA A 46 -2.95 24.69 -3.51
N LEU A 47 -3.17 23.37 -3.45
CA LEU A 47 -3.86 22.58 -4.47
C LEU A 47 -5.38 22.47 -4.23
N TYR A 48 -5.90 22.89 -3.07
CA TYR A 48 -7.32 22.72 -2.75
C TYR A 48 -8.26 23.32 -3.80
N PRO A 49 -8.07 24.56 -4.31
CA PRO A 49 -8.97 25.11 -5.31
C PRO A 49 -9.04 24.24 -6.58
N PHE A 50 -7.88 23.77 -7.05
CA PHE A 50 -7.76 22.93 -8.24
C PHE A 50 -8.56 21.63 -8.10
N PHE A 51 -8.40 20.91 -7.00
CA PHE A 51 -9.10 19.64 -6.84
C PHE A 51 -10.59 19.80 -6.50
N VAL A 52 -10.98 20.91 -5.84
CA VAL A 52 -12.40 21.23 -5.65
C VAL A 52 -13.11 21.42 -7.00
N GLU A 53 -12.48 22.09 -7.96
CA GLU A 53 -12.99 22.23 -9.32
C GLU A 53 -13.16 20.86 -10.01
N GLN A 54 -12.22 19.94 -9.79
CA GLN A 54 -12.30 18.55 -10.26
C GLN A 54 -13.34 17.71 -9.50
N GLY A 55 -13.91 18.22 -8.41
CA GLY A 55 -14.96 17.58 -7.63
C GLY A 55 -14.49 16.73 -6.46
N TYR A 56 -13.33 17.06 -5.91
CA TYR A 56 -12.84 16.44 -4.69
C TYR A 56 -13.03 17.37 -3.50
N GLU A 57 -13.56 16.82 -2.41
CA GLU A 57 -13.64 17.45 -1.09
C GLU A 57 -12.47 16.96 -0.24
N TYR A 58 -11.57 17.85 0.14
CA TYR A 58 -10.38 17.52 0.92
C TYR A 58 -10.72 17.24 2.38
N TRP A 59 -10.03 16.28 2.96
CA TRP A 59 -10.04 16.09 4.41
C TRP A 59 -9.13 17.14 5.06
N LYS A 60 -9.48 17.63 6.24
CA LYS A 60 -8.64 18.60 6.92
C LYS A 60 -7.66 17.88 7.84
N ARG A 61 -6.37 18.21 7.77
CA ARG A 61 -5.37 17.72 8.71
C ARG A 61 -5.57 18.39 10.06
N ASP A 62 -5.52 17.61 11.14
CA ASP A 62 -5.35 18.12 12.49
C ASP A 62 -3.85 18.08 12.81
N TYR A 63 -3.23 19.25 12.97
CA TYR A 63 -1.79 19.39 13.22
C TYR A 63 -1.30 18.73 14.52
N ARG A 64 -2.21 18.22 15.36
CA ARG A 64 -1.87 17.47 16.57
C ARG A 64 -1.86 15.96 16.38
N SER A 65 -2.16 15.46 15.17
CA SER A 65 -2.34 14.04 14.88
C SER A 65 -1.54 13.62 13.66
N ALA A 66 -0.94 12.43 13.72
CA ALA A 66 -0.37 11.73 12.56
C ALA A 66 -1.45 11.18 11.61
N PHE A 67 -2.73 11.34 11.97
CA PHE A 67 -3.88 10.91 11.19
C PHE A 67 -4.63 12.10 10.62
N ILE A 68 -4.96 12.01 9.33
CA ILE A 68 -5.91 12.94 8.70
C ILE A 68 -7.30 12.33 8.86
N SER A 69 -8.20 13.07 9.52
CA SER A 69 -9.55 12.61 9.84
C SER A 69 -10.58 13.15 8.86
N SER A 70 -11.57 12.33 8.53
CA SER A 70 -12.66 12.72 7.65
C SER A 70 -13.52 13.82 8.30
N PRO A 71 -13.98 14.83 7.53
CA PRO A 71 -14.86 15.88 8.05
C PRO A 71 -16.31 15.42 8.31
N ILE A 72 -16.63 14.12 8.19
CA ILE A 72 -18.00 13.60 8.29
C ILE A 72 -18.62 13.89 9.67
N LEU A 73 -19.84 14.42 9.64
CA LEU A 73 -20.82 14.30 10.71
C LEU A 73 -21.55 12.96 10.55
N ARG A 74 -21.61 12.13 11.60
CA ARG A 74 -22.23 10.79 11.54
C ARG A 74 -23.58 10.80 10.81
N GLY A 75 -23.78 9.90 9.85
CA GLY A 75 -25.05 9.69 9.13
C GLY A 75 -25.02 9.97 7.61
N ASP A 76 -23.94 10.55 7.09
CA ASP A 76 -23.73 10.85 5.66
C ASP A 76 -22.77 9.86 4.96
N GLU A 77 -22.42 8.75 5.61
CA GLU A 77 -21.43 7.78 5.12
C GLU A 77 -21.95 6.92 3.96
N VAL A 78 -21.10 6.67 2.96
CA VAL A 78 -21.37 5.71 1.88
C VAL A 78 -20.28 4.63 1.87
N ALA A 79 -20.69 3.37 1.76
CA ALA A 79 -19.73 2.27 1.64
C ALA A 79 -18.96 2.38 0.31
N SER A 80 -17.64 2.49 0.38
CA SER A 80 -16.79 2.69 -0.81
C SER A 80 -16.60 1.42 -1.64
N GLY A 81 -16.85 0.23 -1.08
CA GLY A 81 -16.43 -1.04 -1.67
C GLY A 81 -15.07 -1.54 -1.18
N PHE A 82 -14.30 -0.70 -0.47
CA PHE A 82 -12.89 -0.96 -0.16
C PHE A 82 -12.56 -0.91 1.34
N ALA A 83 -13.48 -0.46 2.18
CA ALA A 83 -13.29 -0.35 3.61
C ALA A 83 -14.54 -0.80 4.37
N TYR A 84 -14.36 -1.75 5.29
CA TYR A 84 -15.43 -2.31 6.11
C TYR A 84 -14.92 -2.61 7.52
N VAL A 85 -15.85 -2.80 8.45
CA VAL A 85 -15.58 -3.28 9.80
C VAL A 85 -16.53 -4.40 10.14
N THR A 86 -16.15 -5.28 11.06
CA THR A 86 -17.08 -6.23 11.64
C THR A 86 -18.19 -5.51 12.39
N GLN A 87 -19.36 -6.16 12.55
CA GLN A 87 -20.48 -5.57 13.30
C GLN A 87 -20.08 -5.15 14.71
N HIS A 88 -19.18 -5.91 15.35
CA HIS A 88 -18.64 -5.56 16.65
C HIS A 88 -17.88 -4.23 16.61
N ARG A 89 -16.99 -4.06 15.63
CA ARG A 89 -16.17 -2.86 15.45
C ARG A 89 -16.97 -1.63 15.00
N ALA A 90 -18.12 -1.85 14.36
CA ALA A 90 -19.05 -0.78 13.98
C ALA A 90 -19.66 -0.05 15.19
N VAL A 91 -19.85 -0.76 16.32
CA VAL A 91 -20.45 -0.20 17.55
C VAL A 91 -19.43 0.06 18.66
N THR A 92 -18.17 -0.31 18.45
CA THR A 92 -17.11 -0.08 19.42
C THR A 92 -16.80 1.42 19.49
N PRO A 93 -16.58 1.99 20.69
CA PRO A 93 -16.03 3.34 20.83
C PRO A 93 -14.71 3.51 20.06
N ILE A 94 -14.23 4.75 19.95
CA ILE A 94 -12.98 5.08 19.25
C ILE A 94 -11.83 4.24 19.82
N GLN A 95 -11.43 3.23 19.05
CA GLN A 95 -10.37 2.27 19.34
C GLN A 95 -9.75 1.79 18.03
N PRO A 96 -8.51 1.29 18.04
CA PRO A 96 -7.91 0.67 16.87
C PRO A 96 -8.81 -0.40 16.25
N GLY A 97 -9.00 -0.34 14.93
CA GLY A 97 -9.87 -1.24 14.18
C GLY A 97 -11.37 -0.93 14.24
N SER A 98 -11.79 0.10 14.99
CA SER A 98 -13.19 0.54 15.01
C SER A 98 -13.57 1.28 13.72
N LEU A 99 -14.86 1.58 13.56
CA LEU A 99 -15.38 2.34 12.42
C LEU A 99 -14.69 3.70 12.24
N SER A 100 -14.25 4.36 13.32
CA SER A 100 -13.53 5.63 13.21
C SER A 100 -12.22 5.51 12.44
N GLY A 101 -11.51 4.38 12.56
CA GLY A 101 -10.27 4.13 11.84
C GLY A 101 -10.46 4.04 10.31
N ILE A 102 -11.66 3.71 9.82
CA ILE A 102 -11.97 3.81 8.38
C ILE A 102 -12.04 5.28 7.93
N PHE A 103 -12.29 6.21 8.84
CA PHE A 103 -12.33 7.64 8.55
C PHE A 103 -11.05 8.38 8.95
N GLU A 104 -9.96 7.63 9.11
CA GLU A 104 -8.62 8.13 9.37
C GLU A 104 -7.67 7.62 8.27
N LEU A 105 -6.75 8.46 7.84
CA LEU A 105 -5.61 8.05 7.01
C LEU A 105 -4.32 8.33 7.77
N TYR A 106 -3.52 7.28 7.95
CA TYR A 106 -2.16 7.41 8.46
C TYR A 106 -1.21 7.79 7.33
N THR A 107 -0.48 8.89 7.47
CA THR A 107 0.49 9.36 6.46
C THR A 107 1.87 9.53 7.10
N MET A 108 2.88 8.86 6.55
CA MET A 108 4.29 8.99 7.01
C MET A 108 5.06 10.12 6.30
N ASN A 109 4.49 10.65 5.23
CA ASN A 109 5.06 11.68 4.38
C ASN A 109 3.91 12.35 3.60
N PRO A 110 4.16 13.49 2.93
CA PRO A 110 3.11 14.25 2.27
C PRO A 110 2.81 13.78 0.83
N LEU A 111 3.21 12.58 0.41
CA LEU A 111 2.90 12.09 -0.94
C LEU A 111 1.42 11.75 -1.12
N CYS A 112 0.70 11.48 -0.03
CA CYS A 112 -0.69 11.06 -0.05
C CYS A 112 -1.56 12.05 0.72
N HIS A 113 -2.74 12.32 0.19
CA HIS A 113 -3.75 13.09 0.87
C HIS A 113 -5.14 12.47 0.67
N PRO A 114 -5.94 12.26 1.74
CA PRO A 114 -7.27 11.73 1.60
C PRO A 114 -8.23 12.82 1.10
N ALA A 115 -9.17 12.39 0.26
CA ALA A 115 -10.22 13.25 -0.25
C ALA A 115 -11.51 12.44 -0.41
N ARG A 116 -12.59 13.13 -0.75
CA ARG A 116 -13.88 12.55 -1.06
C ARG A 116 -14.35 12.99 -2.43
N THR A 117 -14.86 12.07 -3.21
CA THR A 117 -15.45 12.34 -4.52
C THR A 117 -16.85 12.93 -4.39
N LYS A 118 -17.36 13.57 -5.46
CA LYS A 118 -18.75 14.09 -5.54
C LYS A 118 -19.84 13.06 -5.18
N ASP A 119 -19.58 11.78 -5.44
CA ASP A 119 -20.49 10.68 -5.11
C ASP A 119 -20.24 10.07 -3.71
N ARG A 120 -19.55 10.82 -2.84
CA ARG A 120 -19.35 10.53 -1.42
C ARG A 120 -18.49 9.31 -1.13
N ARG A 121 -17.61 8.91 -2.05
CA ARG A 121 -16.63 7.84 -1.82
C ARG A 121 -15.29 8.42 -1.37
N ASP A 122 -14.70 7.79 -0.37
CA ASP A 122 -13.39 8.19 0.15
C ASP A 122 -12.25 7.61 -0.68
N VAL A 123 -11.33 8.48 -1.06
CA VAL A 123 -10.19 8.21 -1.93
C VAL A 123 -8.91 8.74 -1.31
N VAL A 124 -7.78 8.25 -1.81
CA VAL A 124 -6.45 8.78 -1.52
C VAL A 124 -5.89 9.32 -2.82
N ILE A 125 -5.57 10.61 -2.83
CA ILE A 125 -4.85 11.27 -3.92
C ILE A 125 -3.36 11.16 -3.60
N ARG A 126 -2.58 10.60 -4.52
CA ARG A 126 -1.14 10.39 -4.34
C ARG A 126 -0.35 11.08 -5.45
N VAL A 127 0.72 11.76 -5.09
CA VAL A 127 1.70 12.24 -6.07
C VAL A 127 2.45 11.06 -6.65
N LEU A 128 2.32 10.88 -7.98
CA LEU A 128 3.01 9.80 -8.68
C LEU A 128 4.28 10.32 -9.34
N ALA A 129 4.19 11.34 -10.19
CA ALA A 129 5.34 11.85 -10.94
C ALA A 129 5.51 13.37 -10.81
N VAL A 130 6.75 13.82 -10.93
CA VAL A 130 7.10 15.24 -11.13
C VAL A 130 8.14 15.32 -12.25
N GLY A 131 7.78 15.96 -13.35
CA GLY A 131 8.55 15.93 -14.59
C GLY A 131 8.67 14.49 -15.12
N GLU A 132 9.88 14.07 -15.49
CA GLU A 132 10.14 12.68 -15.93
C GLU A 132 10.26 11.69 -14.78
N ARG A 133 10.56 12.17 -13.55
CA ARG A 133 10.77 11.28 -12.40
C ARG A 133 9.42 10.75 -11.92
N GLY A 134 9.27 9.42 -11.96
CA GLY A 134 8.04 8.73 -11.57
C GLY A 134 7.18 8.27 -12.76
N LYS A 135 7.50 8.61 -14.01
CA LYS A 135 6.67 8.18 -15.15
C LYS A 135 6.65 6.66 -15.35
N ASP A 136 7.73 5.97 -15.02
CA ASP A 136 7.79 4.51 -15.15
C ASP A 136 6.76 3.79 -14.27
N HIS A 137 6.61 4.18 -12.99
CA HIS A 137 5.59 3.56 -12.14
C HIS A 137 4.17 4.02 -12.48
N VAL A 138 3.98 5.24 -13.01
CA VAL A 138 2.68 5.66 -13.59
C VAL A 138 2.29 4.70 -14.71
N GLN A 139 3.22 4.36 -15.62
CA GLN A 139 2.96 3.42 -16.71
C GLN A 139 2.67 2.01 -16.20
N ILE A 140 3.39 1.53 -15.17
CA ILE A 140 3.11 0.24 -14.53
C ILE A 140 1.69 0.24 -13.95
N LEU A 141 1.30 1.27 -13.22
CA LEU A 141 -0.03 1.37 -12.62
C LEU A 141 -1.14 1.45 -13.67
N HIS A 142 -0.99 2.21 -14.76
CA HIS A 142 -1.96 2.20 -15.86
C HIS A 142 -2.12 0.80 -16.48
N THR A 143 -1.03 0.03 -16.55
CA THR A 143 -1.08 -1.31 -17.12
C THR A 143 -1.72 -2.31 -16.15
N MET A 144 -1.30 -2.31 -14.88
CA MET A 144 -1.67 -3.32 -13.89
C MET A 144 -2.98 -2.99 -13.16
N ALA A 145 -3.27 -1.71 -12.93
CA ALA A 145 -4.35 -1.26 -12.05
C ALA A 145 -5.59 -0.73 -12.79
N GLN A 146 -5.55 -0.69 -14.13
CA GLN A 146 -6.64 -0.25 -15.00
C GLN A 146 -6.88 -1.22 -16.16
N GLY A 147 -7.93 -0.95 -16.94
CA GLY A 147 -8.25 -1.73 -18.14
C GLY A 147 -8.67 -3.17 -17.83
N SER A 148 -8.40 -4.10 -18.75
CA SER A 148 -8.80 -5.50 -18.64
C SER A 148 -8.11 -6.23 -17.48
N LEU A 149 -6.86 -5.89 -17.17
CA LEU A 149 -6.09 -6.54 -16.11
C LEU A 149 -6.66 -6.25 -14.72
N ALA A 150 -7.30 -5.09 -14.52
CA ALA A 150 -7.96 -4.76 -13.26
C ALA A 150 -9.16 -5.69 -12.93
N PHE A 151 -9.69 -6.41 -13.92
CA PHE A 151 -10.77 -7.38 -13.74
C PHE A 151 -10.28 -8.81 -13.46
N CYS A 152 -8.97 -9.08 -13.53
CA CYS A 152 -8.42 -10.39 -13.17
C CYS A 152 -8.63 -10.65 -11.68
N SER A 153 -9.24 -11.78 -11.32
CA SER A 153 -9.60 -12.08 -9.94
C SER A 153 -8.40 -12.15 -9.00
N ASN A 154 -7.26 -12.66 -9.51
CA ASN A 154 -5.97 -12.77 -8.83
C ASN A 154 -5.10 -11.51 -8.96
N ASN A 155 -5.57 -10.44 -9.61
CA ASN A 155 -4.87 -9.17 -9.60
C ASN A 155 -5.23 -8.41 -8.32
N HIS A 156 -4.28 -8.35 -7.40
CA HIS A 156 -4.42 -7.63 -6.14
C HIS A 156 -3.80 -6.24 -6.20
N THR A 157 -3.42 -5.71 -7.36
CA THR A 157 -2.98 -4.32 -7.46
C THR A 157 -4.11 -3.39 -7.02
N ILE A 158 -3.81 -2.39 -6.18
CA ILE A 158 -4.78 -1.38 -5.78
C ILE A 158 -5.34 -0.68 -7.03
N PRO A 159 -6.67 -0.61 -7.23
CA PRO A 159 -7.23 0.01 -8.42
C PRO A 159 -6.84 1.49 -8.54
N LEU A 160 -6.40 1.90 -9.72
CA LEU A 160 -6.18 3.30 -10.06
C LEU A 160 -7.46 3.84 -10.68
N PHE A 161 -8.23 4.64 -9.94
CA PHE A 161 -9.50 5.17 -10.43
C PHE A 161 -9.31 6.23 -11.50
N ASP A 162 -8.34 7.12 -11.30
CA ASP A 162 -8.08 8.23 -12.20
C ASP A 162 -6.64 8.73 -12.07
N THR A 163 -6.19 9.44 -13.09
CA THR A 163 -4.94 10.22 -13.06
C THR A 163 -5.23 11.67 -13.39
N ILE A 164 -4.72 12.57 -12.57
CA ILE A 164 -4.96 14.01 -12.69
C ILE A 164 -3.61 14.69 -12.89
N ASP A 165 -3.47 15.44 -13.97
CA ASP A 165 -2.26 16.21 -14.26
C ASP A 165 -2.43 17.66 -13.81
N PHE A 166 -1.37 18.21 -13.20
CA PHE A 166 -1.24 19.62 -12.85
C PHE A 166 0.17 20.10 -13.20
N ALA A 167 0.29 20.96 -14.21
CA ALA A 167 1.59 21.35 -14.76
C ALA A 167 2.44 20.13 -15.14
N ASP A 168 3.56 19.90 -14.46
CA ASP A 168 4.47 18.75 -14.62
C ASP A 168 4.26 17.66 -13.55
N ILE A 169 3.20 17.74 -12.74
CA ILE A 169 2.89 16.80 -11.67
C ILE A 169 1.75 15.89 -12.10
N THR A 170 1.93 14.57 -11.94
CA THR A 170 0.86 13.59 -12.15
C THR A 170 0.43 13.02 -10.80
N PHE A 171 -0.87 13.12 -10.51
CA PHE A 171 -1.51 12.53 -9.34
C PHE A 171 -2.28 11.28 -9.73
N GLY A 172 -2.27 10.26 -8.87
CA GLY A 172 -3.14 9.09 -8.95
C GLY A 172 -4.23 9.15 -7.91
N VAL A 173 -5.43 8.73 -8.27
CA VAL A 173 -6.58 8.62 -7.37
C VAL A 173 -6.85 7.15 -7.08
N PHE A 174 -6.76 6.77 -5.82
CA PHE A 174 -6.90 5.39 -5.35
C PHE A 174 -8.07 5.27 -4.37
N PRO A 175 -8.73 4.11 -4.24
CA PRO A 175 -9.68 3.89 -3.17
C PRO A 175 -9.01 4.01 -1.80
N LYS A 176 -9.70 4.62 -0.83
CA LYS A 176 -9.32 4.43 0.58
C LYS A 176 -9.69 3.01 1.01
N VAL A 177 -8.68 2.19 1.26
CA VAL A 177 -8.84 0.83 1.79
C VAL A 177 -8.93 0.87 3.32
N GLY A 178 -9.60 -0.11 3.91
CA GLY A 178 -9.91 -0.15 5.35
C GLY A 178 -8.69 -0.11 6.26
N PHE A 179 -7.82 -1.11 6.15
CA PHE A 179 -6.68 -1.31 7.06
C PHE A 179 -5.45 -1.84 6.33
N ARG A 180 -4.36 -2.08 7.07
CA ARG A 180 -3.13 -2.67 6.55
C ARG A 180 -3.00 -4.12 7.00
N VAL A 181 -2.42 -4.97 6.17
CA VAL A 181 -2.06 -6.36 6.56
C VAL A 181 -1.02 -6.36 7.68
N ALA A 182 -0.20 -5.31 7.81
CA ALA A 182 0.68 -5.13 8.97
C ALA A 182 -0.05 -5.17 10.32
N ASP A 183 -1.34 -4.78 10.36
CA ASP A 183 -2.14 -4.77 11.59
C ASP A 183 -2.89 -6.12 11.80
N ALA A 184 -2.62 -7.13 10.96
CA ALA A 184 -3.30 -8.43 11.02
C ALA A 184 -3.09 -9.19 12.32
N TYR A 185 -2.04 -8.87 13.07
CA TYR A 185 -1.74 -9.48 14.35
C TYR A 185 -0.82 -8.60 15.21
N GLY A 186 -0.63 -8.97 16.48
CA GLY A 186 0.29 -8.29 17.41
C GLY A 186 -0.14 -6.89 17.87
N PHE A 187 -1.19 -6.31 17.28
CA PHE A 187 -1.70 -4.99 17.63
C PHE A 187 -3.09 -5.04 18.27
N TRP A 188 -4.17 -5.06 17.48
CA TRP A 188 -5.55 -5.13 17.99
C TRP A 188 -6.39 -6.24 17.37
N ALA A 189 -6.03 -6.71 16.17
CA ALA A 189 -6.82 -7.67 15.43
C ALA A 189 -6.71 -9.05 16.07
N GLN A 190 -7.86 -9.67 16.32
CA GLN A 190 -7.97 -11.01 16.90
C GLN A 190 -8.17 -12.06 15.81
N ASN A 191 -7.30 -12.00 14.80
CA ASN A 191 -7.33 -12.91 13.66
C ASN A 191 -6.78 -14.29 14.06
N SER A 192 -7.39 -15.35 13.55
CA SER A 192 -6.82 -16.70 13.65
C SER A 192 -5.64 -16.88 12.70
N VAL A 193 -4.90 -17.98 12.85
CA VAL A 193 -3.93 -18.42 11.83
C VAL A 193 -4.60 -18.51 10.46
N GLY A 194 -5.84 -19.01 10.36
CA GLY A 194 -6.58 -19.08 9.10
C GLY A 194 -6.76 -17.73 8.44
N ASP A 195 -7.20 -16.72 9.18
CA ASP A 195 -7.38 -15.36 8.66
C ASP A 195 -6.05 -14.80 8.11
N ILE A 196 -4.95 -14.98 8.85
CA ILE A 196 -3.62 -14.47 8.47
C ILE A 196 -3.11 -15.20 7.24
N ILE A 197 -3.30 -16.52 7.16
CA ILE A 197 -2.86 -17.31 6.00
C ILE A 197 -3.71 -17.04 4.76
N ASP A 198 -5.00 -16.74 4.90
CA ASP A 198 -5.82 -16.27 3.77
C ASP A 198 -5.35 -14.89 3.26
N MET A 199 -4.86 -14.00 4.14
CA MET A 199 -4.22 -12.75 3.70
C MET A 199 -2.89 -13.03 2.98
N LEU A 200 -2.04 -13.89 3.55
CA LEU A 200 -0.76 -14.29 2.94
C LEU A 200 -0.96 -14.93 1.56
N ARG A 201 -1.99 -15.78 1.40
CA ARG A 201 -2.34 -16.38 0.10
C ARG A 201 -2.66 -15.30 -0.93
N GLN A 202 -3.46 -14.30 -0.57
CA GLN A 202 -3.77 -13.18 -1.48
C GLN A 202 -2.54 -12.31 -1.77
N CYS A 203 -1.63 -12.11 -0.80
CA CYS A 203 -0.35 -11.45 -1.07
C CYS A 203 0.48 -12.23 -2.10
N LEU A 204 0.51 -13.57 -1.99
CA LEU A 204 1.17 -14.44 -2.97
C LEU A 204 0.47 -14.44 -4.34
N GLU A 205 -0.87 -14.36 -4.37
CA GLU A 205 -1.64 -14.16 -5.61
C GLU A 205 -1.23 -12.85 -6.30
N ALA A 206 -1.04 -11.77 -5.54
CA ALA A 206 -0.53 -10.49 -6.05
C ALA A 206 0.84 -10.64 -6.72
N LEU A 207 1.78 -11.28 -6.02
CA LEU A 207 3.15 -11.45 -6.52
C LEU A 207 3.21 -12.41 -7.70
N ALA A 208 2.41 -13.47 -7.71
CA ALA A 208 2.29 -14.39 -8.85
C ALA A 208 1.69 -13.71 -10.09
N PHE A 209 0.74 -12.80 -9.89
CA PHE A 209 0.20 -11.99 -10.97
C PHE A 209 1.25 -11.04 -11.56
N LEU A 210 2.01 -10.33 -10.71
CA LEU A 210 3.08 -9.44 -11.16
C LEU A 210 4.24 -10.20 -11.81
N GLU A 211 4.63 -11.36 -11.27
CA GLU A 211 5.62 -12.27 -11.85
C GLU A 211 5.23 -12.67 -13.28
N ALA A 212 3.97 -13.06 -13.50
CA ALA A 212 3.47 -13.40 -14.83
C ALA A 212 3.45 -12.20 -15.80
N ALA A 213 3.37 -10.98 -15.28
CA ALA A 213 3.41 -9.75 -16.06
C ALA A 213 4.84 -9.17 -16.24
N GLY A 214 5.87 -9.86 -15.75
CA GLY A 214 7.25 -9.36 -15.79
C GLY A 214 7.46 -8.10 -14.96
N VAL A 215 6.72 -7.95 -13.85
CA VAL A 215 6.83 -6.79 -12.95
C VAL A 215 7.38 -7.24 -11.60
N ALA A 216 8.46 -6.60 -11.14
CA ALA A 216 8.94 -6.73 -9.76
C ALA A 216 8.55 -5.48 -8.97
N HIS A 217 7.91 -5.66 -7.80
CA HIS A 217 7.43 -4.59 -6.95
C HIS A 217 8.57 -3.89 -6.19
N ARG A 218 9.54 -4.65 -5.70
CA ARG A 218 10.75 -4.24 -4.97
C ARG A 218 10.54 -3.56 -3.61
N ASP A 219 9.31 -3.38 -3.15
CA ASP A 219 8.97 -3.05 -1.75
C ASP A 219 7.79 -3.90 -1.23
N ALA A 220 7.80 -5.22 -1.46
CA ALA A 220 6.67 -6.13 -1.18
C ALA A 220 6.54 -6.56 0.30
N PHE A 221 6.63 -5.62 1.24
CA PHE A 221 6.46 -5.88 2.69
C PHE A 221 4.97 -5.81 3.09
N LYS A 222 4.56 -6.52 4.17
CA LYS A 222 3.16 -6.59 4.64
C LYS A 222 2.49 -5.24 4.92
N ASP A 223 3.23 -4.16 5.13
CA ASP A 223 2.69 -2.81 5.33
C ASP A 223 2.28 -2.12 4.02
N ASN A 224 2.80 -2.57 2.87
CA ASN A 224 2.34 -2.16 1.53
C ASN A 224 1.19 -3.04 1.00
N PHE A 225 0.68 -3.96 1.82
CA PHE A 225 -0.57 -4.66 1.56
C PHE A 225 -1.68 -4.09 2.44
N LEU A 226 -2.76 -3.67 1.79
CA LEU A 226 -3.98 -3.15 2.41
C LEU A 226 -5.05 -4.24 2.43
N ILE A 227 -6.00 -4.15 3.36
CA ILE A 227 -7.08 -5.11 3.51
C ILE A 227 -8.41 -4.40 3.77
N GLN A 228 -9.48 -4.90 3.16
CA GLN A 228 -10.80 -4.29 3.29
C GLN A 228 -11.28 -4.21 4.74
N TRP A 229 -11.06 -5.27 5.53
CA TRP A 229 -11.41 -5.38 6.94
C TRP A 229 -10.66 -6.56 7.57
N HIS A 230 -10.44 -6.53 8.89
CA HIS A 230 -9.88 -7.68 9.60
C HIS A 230 -11.00 -8.63 10.08
N PRO A 231 -10.93 -9.94 9.78
CA PRO A 231 -11.96 -10.90 10.15
C PRO A 231 -12.25 -11.04 11.64
N GLU A 232 -11.20 -10.96 12.45
CA GLU A 232 -11.25 -11.19 13.90
C GLU A 232 -11.93 -12.51 14.28
N SER A 233 -11.61 -13.60 13.56
CA SER A 233 -12.35 -14.87 13.72
C SER A 233 -12.28 -15.42 15.15
N LEU A 234 -11.16 -15.21 15.86
CA LEU A 234 -11.02 -15.66 17.25
C LEU A 234 -11.99 -14.91 18.18
N ARG A 235 -12.21 -13.62 17.93
CA ARG A 235 -13.20 -12.82 18.65
C ARG A 235 -14.62 -13.25 18.31
N ALA A 236 -14.89 -13.48 17.03
CA ALA A 236 -16.19 -13.92 16.55
C ALA A 236 -16.54 -15.35 17.00
N GLY A 237 -15.54 -16.18 17.31
CA GLY A 237 -15.73 -17.59 17.67
C GLY A 237 -16.00 -18.50 16.47
N HIS A 238 -15.86 -17.99 15.23
CA HIS A 238 -16.05 -18.73 13.99
C HIS A 238 -15.28 -18.09 12.83
N SER A 239 -15.00 -18.88 11.78
CA SER A 239 -14.42 -18.37 10.52
C SER A 239 -15.37 -17.37 9.83
N PRO A 240 -14.84 -16.35 9.13
CA PRO A 240 -15.68 -15.40 8.42
C PRO A 240 -16.46 -16.07 7.27
N HIS A 241 -17.68 -15.61 7.01
CA HIS A 241 -18.49 -16.11 5.89
C HIS A 241 -18.03 -15.59 4.52
N SER A 242 -17.23 -14.53 4.51
CA SER A 242 -16.66 -13.93 3.30
C SER A 242 -15.24 -13.48 3.62
N LEU A 243 -14.32 -13.66 2.67
CA LEU A 243 -12.93 -13.27 2.87
C LEU A 243 -12.76 -11.79 2.47
N PRO A 244 -12.10 -10.96 3.31
CA PRO A 244 -11.72 -9.62 2.91
C PRO A 244 -10.70 -9.68 1.76
N ARG A 245 -10.84 -8.76 0.80
CA ARG A 245 -9.84 -8.61 -0.26
C ARG A 245 -8.59 -7.89 0.25
N VAL A 246 -7.43 -8.39 -0.15
CA VAL A 246 -6.12 -7.75 0.04
C VAL A 246 -5.74 -6.99 -1.24
N TYR A 247 -5.07 -5.84 -1.09
CA TYR A 247 -4.55 -5.04 -2.20
C TYR A 247 -3.09 -4.66 -1.97
N LEU A 248 -2.23 -4.85 -2.98
CA LEU A 248 -0.86 -4.36 -3.03
C LEU A 248 -0.86 -2.91 -3.50
N THR A 249 -0.16 -2.04 -2.78
CA THR A 249 0.03 -0.63 -3.11
C THR A 249 1.53 -0.28 -3.16
N ASP A 250 1.83 0.96 -3.54
CA ASP A 250 3.17 1.54 -3.52
C ASP A 250 4.17 1.01 -4.55
N PHE A 251 3.83 1.17 -5.82
CA PHE A 251 4.67 0.76 -6.96
C PHE A 251 5.84 1.73 -7.25
N GLU A 252 6.22 2.63 -6.34
CA GLU A 252 7.14 3.75 -6.64
C GLU A 252 8.56 3.32 -7.06
N VAL A 253 8.97 2.12 -6.66
CA VAL A 253 10.26 1.49 -7.03
C VAL A 253 10.09 0.25 -7.90
N ALA A 254 8.87 -0.02 -8.37
CA ALA A 254 8.58 -1.17 -9.21
C ALA A 254 9.26 -1.04 -10.58
N ILE A 255 9.61 -2.18 -11.17
CA ILE A 255 10.20 -2.25 -12.50
C ILE A 255 9.38 -3.20 -13.36
N LYS A 256 9.12 -2.79 -14.61
CA LYS A 256 8.60 -3.68 -15.65
C LYS A 256 9.75 -4.12 -16.55
N PHE A 257 9.98 -5.42 -16.63
CA PHE A 257 10.93 -6.02 -17.56
C PHE A 257 10.33 -6.09 -18.97
N PRO A 258 11.17 -6.17 -20.03
CA PRO A 258 10.69 -6.43 -21.39
C PRO A 258 9.80 -7.67 -21.45
N ASP A 259 8.78 -7.66 -22.31
CA ASP A 259 7.80 -8.76 -22.40
C ASP A 259 8.45 -10.09 -22.85
N GLU A 260 9.61 -10.02 -23.52
CA GLU A 260 10.40 -11.17 -23.96
C GLU A 260 11.39 -11.69 -22.90
N ALA A 261 11.57 -10.97 -21.79
CA ALA A 261 12.53 -11.35 -20.77
C ALA A 261 12.15 -12.69 -20.12
N THR A 262 13.10 -13.60 -20.00
CA THR A 262 12.89 -14.83 -19.23
C THR A 262 12.87 -14.54 -17.74
N TYR A 263 12.34 -15.47 -16.96
CA TYR A 263 12.32 -15.36 -15.50
C TYR A 263 13.72 -15.08 -14.92
N GLU A 264 14.77 -15.70 -15.47
CA GLU A 264 16.16 -15.53 -15.05
C GLU A 264 16.77 -14.19 -15.47
N GLU A 265 16.23 -13.55 -16.51
CA GLU A 265 16.68 -12.24 -17.02
C GLU A 265 16.09 -11.07 -16.22
N CYS A 266 15.07 -11.32 -15.39
CA CYS A 266 14.44 -10.35 -14.49
C CYS A 266 15.35 -9.97 -13.30
N VAL A 267 16.50 -9.36 -13.60
CA VAL A 267 17.59 -9.06 -12.66
C VAL A 267 17.65 -7.58 -12.33
N ALA A 268 17.88 -7.28 -11.04
CA ALA A 268 18.19 -5.95 -10.53
C ALA A 268 19.46 -6.00 -9.66
N SER A 269 20.01 -4.84 -9.30
CA SER A 269 21.19 -4.73 -8.43
C SER A 269 21.00 -3.64 -7.40
N GLY A 270 21.62 -3.81 -6.23
CA GLY A 270 21.58 -2.83 -5.14
C GLY A 270 20.18 -2.60 -4.55
N ILE A 271 20.13 -1.65 -3.62
CA ILE A 271 18.90 -1.22 -2.95
C ILE A 271 17.95 -0.57 -3.96
N PRO A 272 16.63 -0.76 -3.85
CA PRO A 272 15.65 -0.03 -4.66
C PRO A 272 15.85 1.49 -4.55
N THR A 273 16.12 2.12 -5.67
CA THR A 273 16.22 3.57 -5.83
C THR A 273 15.25 4.02 -6.92
N GLY A 274 14.86 5.30 -6.88
CA GLY A 274 13.89 5.87 -7.81
C GLY A 274 12.61 6.34 -7.12
N GLY A 275 11.64 6.74 -7.93
CA GLY A 275 10.39 7.33 -7.45
C GLY A 275 10.66 8.53 -6.55
N SER A 276 10.03 8.54 -5.38
CA SER A 276 10.16 9.62 -4.39
C SER A 276 11.32 9.45 -3.42
N PHE A 277 12.07 8.34 -3.47
CA PHE A 277 13.23 8.17 -2.62
C PHE A 277 14.37 9.08 -3.08
N PRO A 278 15.11 9.71 -2.14
CA PRO A 278 16.37 10.39 -2.47
C PRO A 278 17.34 9.43 -3.15
N ASP A 279 18.22 9.97 -3.99
CA ASP A 279 19.27 9.17 -4.66
C ASP A 279 20.32 8.66 -3.67
N ASP A 280 20.39 9.26 -2.48
CA ASP A 280 21.19 8.77 -1.35
C ASP A 280 20.51 7.57 -0.67
N THR A 281 21.18 6.43 -0.72
CA THR A 281 20.70 5.16 -0.14
C THR A 281 20.95 5.04 1.37
N ALA A 282 21.67 5.99 1.99
CA ALA A 282 21.94 5.98 3.43
C ALA A 282 20.67 6.00 4.30
N GLY A 283 19.54 6.46 3.73
CA GLY A 283 18.24 6.51 4.38
C GLY A 283 17.40 5.24 4.28
N TYR A 284 17.85 4.19 3.58
CA TYR A 284 17.07 2.96 3.42
C TYR A 284 17.02 2.14 4.71
N LYS A 285 15.82 1.95 5.27
CA LYS A 285 15.62 1.31 6.58
C LYS A 285 14.96 -0.07 6.52
N ARG A 286 14.53 -0.52 5.34
CA ARG A 286 13.93 -1.86 5.20
C ARG A 286 15.02 -2.92 5.43
N PRO A 287 14.64 -4.14 5.87
CA PRO A 287 15.54 -5.28 5.85
C PRO A 287 16.15 -5.51 4.46
N VAL A 288 17.44 -5.83 4.42
CA VAL A 288 18.23 -6.03 3.20
C VAL A 288 18.79 -7.45 3.20
N PRO A 289 18.53 -8.28 2.16
CA PRO A 289 19.20 -9.57 2.02
C PRO A 289 20.66 -9.39 1.55
N PRO A 290 21.53 -10.39 1.74
CA PRO A 290 22.98 -10.25 1.51
C PRO A 290 23.34 -9.70 0.12
N GLU A 291 22.68 -10.17 -0.93
CA GLU A 291 22.96 -9.79 -2.32
C GLU A 291 22.64 -8.33 -2.63
N MET A 292 21.61 -7.77 -2.00
CA MET A 292 21.24 -6.37 -2.15
C MET A 292 22.26 -5.47 -1.42
N GLY A 293 22.72 -5.89 -0.24
CA GLY A 293 23.71 -5.16 0.55
C GLY A 293 25.11 -5.17 -0.06
N SER A 294 25.47 -6.21 -0.80
CA SER A 294 26.74 -6.29 -1.54
C SER A 294 26.69 -5.62 -2.91
N GLY A 295 25.50 -5.26 -3.41
CA GLY A 295 25.31 -4.73 -4.76
C GLY A 295 25.36 -5.77 -5.88
N GLU A 296 25.36 -7.07 -5.53
CA GLU A 296 25.39 -8.15 -6.51
C GLU A 296 24.06 -8.24 -7.27
N PRO A 297 24.07 -8.65 -8.54
CA PRO A 297 22.83 -8.86 -9.29
C PRO A 297 21.97 -9.96 -8.66
N TYR A 298 20.67 -9.72 -8.59
CA TYR A 298 19.68 -10.65 -8.04
C TYR A 298 18.40 -10.67 -8.86
N ASN A 299 17.70 -11.80 -8.83
CA ASN A 299 16.38 -11.90 -9.44
C ASN A 299 15.39 -11.03 -8.65
N ALA A 300 14.82 -10.01 -9.29
CA ALA A 300 13.96 -9.02 -8.64
C ALA A 300 12.60 -9.62 -8.24
N LEU A 301 12.10 -10.61 -8.98
CA LEU A 301 10.84 -11.29 -8.66
C LEU A 301 10.99 -12.16 -7.39
N LYS A 302 12.14 -12.83 -7.23
CA LYS A 302 12.48 -13.54 -5.98
C LYS A 302 12.77 -12.60 -4.81
N MET A 303 13.10 -11.33 -5.08
CA MET A 303 13.26 -10.32 -4.04
C MET A 303 11.92 -10.04 -3.36
N ASP A 304 10.84 -9.91 -4.14
CA ASP A 304 9.50 -9.65 -3.59
C ASP A 304 9.05 -10.77 -2.65
N ILE A 305 9.36 -12.03 -3.01
CA ILE A 305 9.08 -13.20 -2.16
C ILE A 305 9.85 -13.15 -0.84
N TRP A 306 11.12 -12.75 -0.89
CA TRP A 306 11.91 -12.56 0.31
C TRP A 306 11.34 -11.45 1.20
N GLN A 307 10.99 -10.30 0.63
CA GLN A 307 10.45 -9.15 1.36
C GLN A 307 9.12 -9.49 2.04
N LEU A 308 8.23 -10.18 1.33
CA LEU A 308 6.96 -10.64 1.88
C LEU A 308 7.21 -11.55 3.09
N ALA A 309 7.95 -12.65 2.92
CA ALA A 309 8.20 -13.59 4.02
C ALA A 309 9.02 -12.98 5.17
N LYS A 310 9.98 -12.09 4.86
CA LYS A 310 10.74 -11.37 5.88
C LYS A 310 9.83 -10.49 6.73
N SER A 311 8.80 -9.87 6.14
CA SER A 311 7.85 -9.06 6.87
C SER A 311 6.96 -9.87 7.84
N PHE A 312 6.82 -11.19 7.65
CA PHE A 312 6.13 -12.12 8.54
C PHE A 312 7.08 -12.84 9.53
N GLU A 313 8.30 -12.36 9.72
CA GLU A 313 9.28 -13.06 10.56
C GLU A 313 8.94 -13.17 12.04
N ASP A 314 8.07 -12.28 12.51
CA ASP A 314 7.54 -12.19 13.84
C ASP A 314 6.31 -13.10 14.05
N PHE A 315 5.89 -13.85 13.04
CA PHE A 315 4.73 -14.73 13.06
C PHE A 315 5.12 -16.21 12.91
N LYS A 316 4.44 -17.07 13.68
CA LYS A 316 4.42 -18.53 13.48
C LYS A 316 2.99 -19.02 13.37
N SER A 317 2.74 -19.82 12.34
CA SER A 317 1.46 -20.49 12.11
C SER A 317 1.27 -21.70 13.03
N THR A 318 2.37 -22.26 13.56
CA THR A 318 2.43 -23.55 14.30
C THR A 318 2.12 -24.78 13.45
N ILE A 319 2.04 -24.60 12.14
CA ILE A 319 1.84 -25.66 11.15
C ILE A 319 3.16 -25.82 10.41
N PRO A 320 3.89 -26.94 10.61
CA PRO A 320 5.24 -27.11 10.10
C PRO A 320 5.39 -26.79 8.61
N GLN A 321 4.47 -27.26 7.78
CA GLN A 321 4.51 -27.04 6.33
C GLN A 321 4.42 -25.55 5.94
N ILE A 322 3.62 -24.77 6.67
CA ILE A 322 3.45 -23.33 6.41
C ILE A 322 4.68 -22.56 6.93
N ASP A 323 5.16 -22.91 8.13
CA ASP A 323 6.33 -22.28 8.72
C ASP A 323 7.59 -22.58 7.87
N GLU A 324 7.74 -23.81 7.38
CA GLU A 324 8.81 -24.23 6.45
C GLU A 324 8.75 -23.47 5.11
N LEU A 325 7.56 -23.22 4.56
CA LEU A 325 7.40 -22.39 3.36
C LEU A 325 7.90 -20.96 3.61
N LEU A 326 7.49 -20.33 4.72
CA LEU A 326 7.91 -18.97 5.07
C LEU A 326 9.44 -18.88 5.23
N GLU A 327 10.07 -19.90 5.82
CA GLU A 327 11.53 -19.99 5.89
C GLU A 327 12.18 -20.11 4.51
N ALA A 328 11.63 -20.95 3.63
CA ALA A 328 12.16 -21.11 2.27
C ALA A 328 12.04 -19.83 1.43
N MET A 329 10.93 -19.10 1.56
CA MET A 329 10.72 -17.81 0.89
C MET A 329 11.75 -16.75 1.29
N ARG A 330 12.21 -16.77 2.55
CA ARG A 330 13.20 -15.82 3.08
C ARG A 330 14.64 -16.36 3.11
N ASP A 331 14.95 -17.43 2.37
CA ASP A 331 16.30 -18.00 2.31
C ASP A 331 17.32 -16.90 1.92
N PRO A 332 18.45 -16.75 2.65
CA PRO A 332 19.48 -15.76 2.32
C PRO A 332 20.02 -15.89 0.89
N LYS A 333 19.97 -17.07 0.30
CA LYS A 333 20.42 -17.33 -1.07
C LYS A 333 19.23 -17.20 -2.05
N SER A 334 19.22 -16.15 -2.86
CA SER A 334 18.19 -15.87 -3.86
C SER A 334 17.81 -17.07 -4.74
N SER A 335 18.78 -17.87 -5.20
CA SER A 335 18.49 -19.06 -6.03
C SER A 335 17.68 -20.16 -5.33
N ARG A 336 17.69 -20.24 -4.00
CA ARG A 336 16.92 -21.23 -3.22
C ARG A 336 15.50 -20.80 -2.94
N ARG A 337 15.19 -19.51 -3.06
CA ARG A 337 13.83 -19.02 -2.86
C ARG A 337 12.91 -19.57 -3.95
N PRO A 338 11.69 -20.01 -3.61
CA PRO A 338 10.70 -20.40 -4.60
C PRO A 338 10.28 -19.20 -5.46
N ALA A 339 9.80 -19.48 -6.67
CA ALA A 339 9.02 -18.51 -7.43
C ALA A 339 7.68 -18.24 -6.71
N SER A 340 7.07 -17.09 -6.97
CA SER A 340 5.81 -16.70 -6.31
C SER A 340 4.67 -17.66 -6.66
N SER A 341 4.60 -18.06 -7.92
CA SER A 341 3.67 -19.08 -8.43
C SER A 341 3.81 -20.44 -7.73
N LEU A 342 5.05 -20.88 -7.45
CA LEU A 342 5.33 -22.12 -6.74
C LEU A 342 4.99 -22.02 -5.26
N ALA A 343 5.33 -20.91 -4.60
CA ALA A 343 4.97 -20.68 -3.20
C ALA A 343 3.45 -20.65 -3.00
N LEU A 344 2.72 -19.97 -3.91
CA LEU A 344 1.26 -19.95 -3.92
C LEU A 344 0.66 -21.35 -4.09
N SER A 345 1.16 -22.11 -5.06
CA SER A 345 0.68 -23.47 -5.35
C SER A 345 0.90 -24.41 -4.16
N TYR A 346 2.08 -24.36 -3.55
CA TYR A 346 2.39 -25.15 -2.36
C TYR A 346 1.48 -24.78 -1.18
N LEU A 347 1.29 -23.48 -0.91
CA LEU A 347 0.40 -23.04 0.16
C LEU A 347 -1.04 -23.49 -0.08
N ALA A 348 -1.54 -23.38 -1.31
CA ALA A 348 -2.88 -23.84 -1.68
C ALA A 348 -3.04 -25.36 -1.48
N GLU A 349 -2.03 -26.16 -1.83
CA GLU A 349 -2.01 -27.60 -1.61
C GLU A 349 -2.09 -27.93 -0.12
N VAL A 350 -1.23 -27.32 0.70
CA VAL A 350 -1.24 -27.50 2.16
C VAL A 350 -2.62 -27.16 2.74
N LEU A 351 -3.19 -26.01 2.37
CA LEU A 351 -4.51 -25.58 2.85
C LEU A 351 -5.63 -26.54 2.43
N SER A 352 -5.59 -27.04 1.19
CA SER A 352 -6.60 -27.99 0.68
C SER A 352 -6.56 -29.35 1.40
N SER A 353 -5.41 -29.72 1.95
CA SER A 353 -5.22 -30.98 2.69
C SER A 353 -5.67 -30.91 4.15
N MET A 354 -5.95 -29.71 4.67
CA MET A 354 -6.30 -29.47 6.07
C MET A 354 -7.81 -29.21 6.25
N PRO A 355 -8.43 -29.70 7.33
CA PRO A 355 -9.79 -29.30 7.66
C PRO A 355 -9.79 -27.81 8.05
N PRO A 356 -10.75 -26.97 7.60
CA PRO A 356 -10.75 -25.53 7.90
C PRO A 356 -10.63 -25.18 9.39
N LYS A 357 -11.18 -26.02 10.27
CA LYS A 357 -11.08 -25.87 11.73
C LYS A 357 -9.65 -25.97 12.27
N ALA A 358 -8.72 -26.61 11.57
CA ALA A 358 -7.32 -26.72 11.99
C ALA A 358 -6.60 -25.36 12.00
N LEU A 359 -7.07 -24.41 11.20
CA LEU A 359 -6.51 -23.06 11.13
C LEU A 359 -7.17 -22.09 12.12
N PHE A 360 -8.24 -22.53 12.81
CA PHE A 360 -8.93 -21.74 13.82
C PHE A 360 -8.22 -21.81 15.18
N ILE A 361 -6.97 -21.34 15.17
CA ILE A 361 -6.08 -21.31 16.34
C ILE A 361 -5.46 -19.92 16.47
N ALA A 362 -5.02 -19.59 17.69
CA ALA A 362 -4.33 -18.34 17.93
C ALA A 362 -2.92 -18.39 17.31
N PRO A 363 -2.49 -17.32 16.63
CA PRO A 363 -1.12 -17.22 16.12
C PRO A 363 -0.11 -17.07 17.25
N VAL A 364 1.13 -17.50 17.01
CA VAL A 364 2.24 -17.30 17.94
C VAL A 364 3.13 -16.17 17.43
N PHE A 365 3.44 -15.21 18.31
CA PHE A 365 4.29 -14.08 17.98
C PHE A 365 5.68 -14.26 18.59
N ILE A 366 6.71 -14.02 17.77
CA ILE A 366 8.09 -13.97 18.24
C ILE A 366 8.39 -12.52 18.55
N GLN A 367 8.75 -12.20 19.80
CA GLN A 367 9.32 -10.88 20.10
C GLN A 367 10.62 -10.74 19.31
N THR A 368 10.60 -9.92 18.26
CA THR A 368 11.81 -9.48 17.59
C THR A 368 12.36 -8.27 18.36
N ASN A 369 13.68 -8.13 18.44
CA ASN A 369 14.33 -7.01 19.15
C ASN A 369 14.13 -5.64 18.47
N TYR A 370 13.24 -5.53 17.47
CA TYR A 370 12.89 -4.28 16.82
C TYR A 370 11.68 -3.68 17.53
N GLY A 371 11.89 -2.50 18.11
CA GLY A 371 11.02 -1.88 19.10
C GLY A 371 9.54 -1.91 18.74
N VAL A 372 8.76 -2.42 19.68
CA VAL A 372 7.34 -2.13 19.78
C VAL A 372 7.23 -0.60 19.82
N VAL A 373 6.74 0.02 18.75
CA VAL A 373 6.10 1.32 18.89
C VAL A 373 4.80 1.01 19.63
N THR A 374 4.89 1.03 20.96
CA THR A 374 3.70 1.02 21.81
C THR A 374 2.90 2.25 21.41
N PRO A 375 1.60 2.12 21.04
CA PRO A 375 0.75 3.30 21.00
C PRO A 375 0.82 3.95 22.40
N PRO A 376 0.82 5.29 22.50
CA PRO A 376 0.77 5.93 23.80
C PRO A 376 -0.45 5.41 24.56
N PRO A 377 -0.31 5.07 25.85
CA PRO A 377 -1.45 4.67 26.66
C PRO A 377 -2.40 5.86 26.81
N GLY A 378 -3.55 5.77 26.13
CA GLY A 378 -4.65 6.73 26.25
C GLY A 378 -4.54 7.93 25.31
N ALA A 379 -5.25 7.85 24.18
CA ALA A 379 -5.82 8.98 23.47
C ALA A 379 -7.22 8.56 22.99
#